data_AF-A0A3N1R6W9-F1
#
_entry.id   AF-A0A3N1R6W9-F1
#
_cell.length_a   1.000
_cell.length_b   1.000
_cell.length_c   1.000
_cell.angle_alpha   90.00
_cell.angle_beta   90.00
_cell.angle_gamma   90.00
#
_symmetry.space_group_name_H-M   'P 1'
#
loop_
_entity.id
_entity.type
_entity.pdbx_description
1 polymer ?
#
loop_
_entity_poly.entity_id
_entity_poly.type
_entity_poly.pdbx_seq_one_letter_code
_entity_poly.pdbx_strand_id
1 'polypeptide(L)'
;MFGIFKDWNKKHESELIKEHPYLEQLYMGVALTKFRVKNLRQEKDIPDYGLRNRQLTAFYLGAVEGDIRKFLDASKMPSSSLMQLVILSAGFAAIKDKDVTNDGEWGAMIKGFQEAMDNDLHWFRKRGLGYAGITGEDPEENWNVFVSKVVDQNV
;
A
#
# COMPACT_ATOMS: atom_id res chain seq x y z
N MET A 1 -32.13 -17.48 -14.40
CA MET A 1 -31.93 -17.02 -13.02
C MET A 1 -30.55 -17.51 -12.54
N PHE A 2 -29.46 -16.82 -12.91
CA PHE A 2 -28.08 -17.25 -12.59
C PHE A 2 -27.24 -16.05 -12.16
N GLY A 3 -27.45 -15.59 -10.92
CA GLY A 3 -26.74 -14.43 -10.37
C GLY A 3 -26.46 -14.53 -8.87
N ILE A 4 -26.24 -15.75 -8.34
CA ILE A 4 -26.28 -15.97 -6.87
C ILE A 4 -24.90 -15.96 -6.20
N PHE A 5 -23.79 -15.95 -6.93
CA PHE A 5 -22.48 -15.69 -6.34
C PHE A 5 -21.73 -14.64 -7.15
N LYS A 6 -21.85 -13.36 -6.74
CA LYS A 6 -20.83 -12.38 -7.15
C LYS A 6 -19.50 -12.91 -6.62
N ASP A 7 -18.53 -13.06 -7.53
CA ASP A 7 -17.12 -13.23 -7.19
C ASP A 7 -16.76 -12.32 -6.01
N TRP A 8 -16.09 -12.86 -4.98
CA TRP A 8 -15.83 -12.17 -3.71
C TRP A 8 -15.22 -10.78 -3.98
N ASN A 9 -14.30 -10.71 -4.95
CA ASN A 9 -13.68 -9.48 -5.41
C ASN A 9 -14.70 -8.49 -5.97
N LYS A 10 -15.56 -8.94 -6.89
CA LYS A 10 -16.57 -8.08 -7.53
C LYS A 10 -17.59 -7.54 -6.54
N LYS A 11 -17.95 -8.33 -5.51
CA LYS A 11 -18.82 -7.89 -4.41
C LYS A 11 -18.16 -6.74 -3.63
N HIS A 12 -16.97 -6.99 -3.08
CA HIS A 12 -16.30 -6.02 -2.21
C HIS A 12 -15.77 -4.80 -2.96
N GLU A 13 -15.30 -4.95 -4.20
CA GLU A 13 -14.95 -3.82 -5.07
C GLU A 13 -16.15 -2.89 -5.27
N SER A 14 -17.32 -3.45 -5.58
CA SER A 14 -18.54 -2.64 -5.79
C SER A 14 -18.99 -1.91 -4.53
N GLU A 15 -18.90 -2.57 -3.36
CA GLU A 15 -19.28 -1.99 -2.06
C GLU A 15 -18.32 -0.86 -1.67
N LEU A 16 -17.01 -1.08 -1.80
CA LEU A 16 -15.98 -0.09 -1.50
C LEU A 16 -16.06 1.14 -2.41
N ILE A 17 -16.28 0.97 -3.71
CA ILE A 17 -16.44 2.11 -4.64
C ILE A 17 -17.67 2.93 -4.28
N LYS A 18 -18.78 2.27 -3.89
CA LYS A 18 -20.02 2.95 -3.51
C LYS A 18 -19.84 3.80 -2.24
N GLU A 19 -19.13 3.28 -1.25
CA GLU A 19 -18.90 3.97 0.03
C GLU A 19 -17.74 4.97 -0.04
N HIS A 20 -16.76 4.71 -0.90
CA HIS A 20 -15.52 5.47 -1.01
C HIS A 20 -15.13 5.71 -2.49
N PRO A 21 -15.85 6.58 -3.22
CA PRO A 21 -15.62 6.79 -4.65
C PRO A 21 -14.20 7.26 -5.02
N TYR A 22 -13.47 7.88 -4.08
CA TYR A 22 -12.10 8.34 -4.30
C TYR A 22 -11.11 7.18 -4.56
N LEU A 23 -11.45 5.95 -4.15
CA LEU A 23 -10.60 4.78 -4.32
C LEU A 23 -10.29 4.48 -5.79
N GLU A 24 -11.23 4.73 -6.70
CA GLU A 24 -10.98 4.56 -8.14
C GLU A 24 -9.97 5.57 -8.69
N GLN A 25 -9.99 6.79 -8.16
CA GLN A 25 -9.09 7.86 -8.60
C GLN A 25 -7.65 7.60 -8.12
N LEU A 26 -7.50 7.05 -6.90
CA LEU A 26 -6.20 6.70 -6.33
C LEU A 26 -5.62 5.41 -6.91
N TYR A 27 -6.47 4.49 -7.37
CA TYR A 27 -6.08 3.13 -7.74
C TYR A 27 -4.87 3.07 -8.67
N MET A 28 -4.81 3.91 -9.70
CA MET A 28 -3.70 3.88 -10.66
C MET A 28 -2.34 4.15 -9.99
N GLY A 29 -2.25 5.15 -9.10
CA GLY A 29 -1.01 5.47 -8.37
C GLY A 29 -0.62 4.36 -7.39
N VAL A 30 -1.61 3.85 -6.66
CA VAL A 30 -1.44 2.74 -5.71
C VAL A 30 -0.98 1.47 -6.43
N ALA A 31 -1.61 1.10 -7.54
CA ALA A 31 -1.29 -0.08 -8.33
C ALA A 31 0.12 -0.01 -8.94
N LEU A 32 0.53 1.15 -9.45
CA LEU A 32 1.88 1.36 -9.99
C LEU A 32 2.95 1.17 -8.91
N THR A 33 2.75 1.75 -7.73
CA THR A 33 3.69 1.57 -6.61
C THR A 33 3.72 0.12 -6.15
N LYS A 34 2.55 -0.53 -6.03
CA LYS A 34 2.45 -1.94 -5.67
C LYS A 34 3.21 -2.83 -6.67
N PHE A 35 3.04 -2.60 -7.96
CA PHE A 35 3.78 -3.31 -9.01
C PHE A 35 5.29 -3.17 -8.84
N ARG A 36 5.78 -1.95 -8.63
CA ARG A 36 7.21 -1.68 -8.47
C ARG A 36 7.80 -2.38 -7.24
N VAL A 37 7.08 -2.36 -6.11
CA VAL A 37 7.48 -3.06 -4.87
C VAL A 37 7.44 -4.58 -5.04
N LYS A 38 6.43 -5.12 -5.73
CA LYS A 38 6.35 -6.56 -6.05
C LYS A 38 7.53 -7.03 -6.91
N ASN A 39 7.92 -6.24 -7.92
CA ASN A 39 9.07 -6.57 -8.75
C ASN A 39 10.36 -6.59 -7.93
N LEU A 40 10.60 -5.57 -7.10
CA LEU A 40 11.77 -5.55 -6.21
C LEU A 40 11.81 -6.77 -5.29
N ARG A 41 10.65 -7.16 -4.73
CA ARG A 41 10.54 -8.34 -3.88
C ARG A 41 10.94 -9.61 -4.61
N GLN A 42 10.46 -9.80 -5.85
CA GLN A 42 10.78 -10.95 -6.69
C GLN A 42 12.27 -10.95 -7.12
N GLU A 43 12.78 -9.80 -7.57
CA GLU A 43 14.19 -9.65 -8.00
C GLU A 43 15.19 -9.93 -6.88
N LYS A 44 14.80 -9.70 -5.62
CA LYS A 44 15.67 -9.86 -4.44
C LYS A 44 15.34 -11.09 -3.60
N ASP A 45 14.47 -11.96 -4.10
CA ASP A 45 14.00 -13.18 -3.40
C ASP A 45 13.60 -12.89 -1.93
N ILE A 46 12.88 -11.79 -1.73
CA ILE A 46 12.40 -11.40 -0.41
C ILE A 46 11.09 -12.17 -0.16
N PRO A 47 11.00 -12.98 0.92
CA PRO A 47 9.79 -13.75 1.20
C PRO A 47 8.62 -12.82 1.57
N ASP A 48 7.38 -13.32 1.46
CA ASP A 48 6.14 -12.60 1.85
C ASP A 48 5.96 -12.44 3.37
N TYR A 49 7.01 -12.71 4.16
CA TYR A 49 7.01 -12.62 5.62
C TYR A 49 8.33 -12.05 6.15
N GLY A 50 8.37 -11.74 7.44
CA GLY A 50 9.58 -11.25 8.12
C GLY A 50 9.84 -9.76 7.94
N LEU A 51 10.98 -9.30 8.46
CA LEU A 51 11.30 -7.87 8.56
C LEU A 51 11.41 -7.19 7.20
N ARG A 52 12.11 -7.78 6.23
CA ARG A 52 12.27 -7.20 4.89
C ARG A 52 10.93 -6.99 4.19
N ASN A 53 10.00 -7.94 4.28
CA ASN A 53 8.65 -7.75 3.74
C ASN A 53 7.87 -6.62 4.43
N ARG A 54 8.00 -6.50 5.76
CA ARG A 54 7.38 -5.40 6.50
C ARG A 54 7.97 -4.04 6.11
N GLN A 55 9.27 -3.96 5.85
CA GLN A 55 9.93 -2.75 5.34
C GLN A 55 9.44 -2.37 3.94
N LEU A 56 9.30 -3.35 3.03
CA LEU A 56 8.71 -3.14 1.70
C LEU A 56 7.27 -2.62 1.81
N THR A 57 6.49 -3.25 2.68
CA THR A 57 5.10 -2.86 2.95
C THR A 57 5.02 -1.44 3.54
N ALA A 58 5.90 -1.09 4.48
CA ALA A 58 5.94 0.24 5.08
C ALA A 58 6.24 1.34 4.04
N PHE A 59 7.19 1.08 3.13
CA PHE A 59 7.46 1.97 2.00
C PHE A 59 6.24 2.12 1.10
N TYR A 60 5.63 1.00 0.70
CA TYR A 60 4.41 1.00 -0.11
C TYR A 60 3.29 1.84 0.53
N LEU A 61 2.98 1.62 1.80
CA LEU A 61 1.94 2.37 2.51
C LEU A 61 2.29 3.85 2.66
N GLY A 62 3.57 4.20 2.83
CA GLY A 62 4.02 5.59 2.82
C GLY A 62 3.80 6.29 1.48
N ALA A 63 4.02 5.59 0.37
CA ALA A 63 3.73 6.12 -0.97
C ALA A 63 2.21 6.28 -1.21
N VAL A 64 1.39 5.32 -0.76
CA VAL A 64 -0.07 5.43 -0.78
C VAL A 64 -0.56 6.62 0.04
N GLU A 65 0.02 6.85 1.23
CA GLU A 65 -0.25 8.04 2.04
C GLU A 65 0.10 9.33 1.29
N GLY A 66 1.23 9.33 0.58
CA GLY A 66 1.65 10.45 -0.27
C GLY A 66 0.66 10.75 -1.39
N ASP A 67 0.17 9.71 -2.09
CA ASP A 67 -0.86 9.88 -3.12
C ASP A 67 -2.17 10.42 -2.52
N ILE A 68 -2.65 9.86 -1.40
CA ILE A 68 -3.83 10.39 -0.69
C ILE A 68 -3.68 11.88 -0.40
N ARG A 69 -2.52 12.32 0.09
CA ARG A 69 -2.25 13.73 0.44
C ARG A 69 -2.19 14.66 -0.78
N LYS A 70 -1.94 14.15 -1.99
CA LYS A 70 -2.02 14.95 -3.23
C LYS A 70 -3.47 15.14 -3.69
N PHE A 71 -4.29 14.11 -3.52
CA PHE A 71 -5.67 14.11 -4.00
C PHE A 71 -6.67 14.67 -2.98
N LEU A 72 -6.37 14.57 -1.69
CA LEU A 72 -7.21 15.04 -0.59
C LEU A 72 -6.40 15.98 0.31
N ASP A 73 -7.00 17.12 0.68
CA ASP A 73 -6.44 17.97 1.74
C ASP A 73 -6.55 17.25 3.10
N ALA A 74 -5.52 16.47 3.40
CA ALA A 74 -5.41 15.71 4.65
C ALA A 74 -4.65 16.49 5.75
N SER A 75 -4.41 17.79 5.57
CA SER A 75 -3.59 18.60 6.50
C SER A 75 -4.14 18.65 7.94
N LYS A 76 -5.47 18.56 8.08
CA LYS A 76 -6.17 18.57 9.38
C LYS A 76 -6.69 17.19 9.80
N MET A 77 -6.35 16.14 9.05
CA MET A 77 -6.88 14.81 9.31
C MET A 77 -6.15 14.17 10.50
N PRO A 78 -6.88 13.58 11.47
CA PRO A 78 -6.26 12.79 12.52
C PRO A 78 -5.42 11.65 11.94
N SER A 79 -4.28 11.36 12.56
CA SER A 79 -3.35 10.31 12.07
C SER A 79 -4.03 8.94 11.93
N SER A 80 -4.98 8.62 12.81
CA SER A 80 -5.74 7.36 12.76
C SER A 80 -6.67 7.28 11.55
N SER A 81 -7.32 8.39 11.20
CA SER A 81 -8.19 8.46 10.02
C SER A 81 -7.36 8.36 8.74
N LEU A 82 -6.21 9.04 8.67
CA LEU A 82 -5.31 8.92 7.52
C LEU A 82 -4.79 7.49 7.36
N MET A 83 -4.41 6.85 8.47
CA MET A 83 -3.99 5.46 8.51
C MET A 83 -5.07 4.52 7.94
N GLN A 84 -6.34 4.75 8.28
CA GLN A 84 -7.47 3.98 7.73
C GLN A 84 -7.61 4.18 6.21
N LEU A 85 -7.50 5.41 5.71
CA LEU A 85 -7.57 5.68 4.26
C LEU A 85 -6.43 4.99 3.50
N VAL A 86 -5.23 4.97 4.07
CA VAL A 86 -4.06 4.29 3.51
C VAL A 86 -4.33 2.79 3.40
N ILE A 87 -4.76 2.15 4.49
CA ILE A 87 -5.12 0.72 4.50
C ILE A 87 -6.23 0.43 3.49
N LEU A 88 -7.27 1.27 3.44
CA LEU A 88 -8.41 1.08 2.56
C LEU A 88 -8.00 1.18 1.09
N SER A 89 -7.17 2.17 0.75
CA SER A 89 -6.66 2.37 -0.61
C SER A 89 -5.77 1.21 -1.06
N ALA A 90 -4.86 0.77 -0.17
CA ALA A 90 -4.01 -0.39 -0.44
C ALA A 90 -4.81 -1.69 -0.56
N GLY A 91 -5.82 -1.88 0.31
CA GLY A 91 -6.71 -3.04 0.29
C GLY A 91 -7.60 -3.06 -0.95
N PHE A 92 -8.14 -1.92 -1.36
CA PHE A 92 -8.91 -1.80 -2.60
C PHE A 92 -8.09 -2.23 -3.82
N ALA A 93 -6.83 -1.77 -3.93
CA ALA A 93 -5.95 -2.20 -5.00
C ALA A 93 -5.67 -3.72 -4.96
N ALA A 94 -5.56 -4.33 -3.77
CA ALA A 94 -5.41 -5.78 -3.64
C ALA A 94 -6.66 -6.55 -4.09
N ILE A 95 -7.86 -6.06 -3.75
CA ILE A 95 -9.13 -6.63 -4.23
C ILE A 95 -9.21 -6.54 -5.76
N LYS A 96 -8.92 -5.36 -6.32
CA LYS A 96 -9.03 -5.10 -7.76
C LYS A 96 -8.07 -5.95 -8.60
N ASP A 97 -6.86 -6.16 -8.09
CA ASP A 97 -5.85 -7.00 -8.74
C ASP A 97 -5.98 -8.50 -8.41
N LYS A 98 -7.01 -8.90 -7.65
CA LYS A 98 -7.25 -10.29 -7.24
C LYS A 98 -6.11 -10.91 -6.42
N ASP A 99 -5.39 -10.08 -5.67
CA ASP A 99 -4.37 -10.53 -4.71
C ASP A 99 -4.99 -11.20 -3.46
N VAL A 100 -6.28 -10.93 -3.23
CA VAL A 100 -7.09 -11.47 -2.14
C VAL A 100 -8.42 -11.93 -2.70
N THR A 101 -8.89 -13.11 -2.29
CA THR A 101 -10.08 -13.76 -2.86
C THR A 101 -11.07 -14.24 -1.81
N ASN A 102 -10.74 -14.09 -0.53
CA ASN A 102 -11.56 -14.49 0.60
C ASN A 102 -11.25 -13.66 1.86
N ASP A 103 -12.12 -13.78 2.87
CA ASP A 103 -12.01 -13.01 4.13
C ASP A 103 -10.76 -13.34 4.94
N GLY A 104 -10.25 -14.57 4.83
CA GLY A 104 -9.03 -14.99 5.52
C GLY A 104 -7.78 -14.30 4.97
N GLU A 105 -7.64 -14.30 3.64
CA GLU A 105 -6.58 -13.56 2.92
C GLU A 105 -6.67 -12.06 3.16
N TRP A 106 -7.89 -11.51 3.13
CA TRP A 106 -8.14 -10.11 3.48
C TRP A 106 -7.67 -9.80 4.90
N GLY A 107 -8.11 -10.57 5.90
CA GLY A 107 -7.73 -10.37 7.30
C GLY A 107 -6.23 -10.46 7.54
N ALA A 108 -5.56 -11.43 6.92
CA ALA A 108 -4.10 -11.58 7.01
C ALA A 108 -3.36 -10.38 6.39
N MET A 109 -3.83 -9.89 5.24
CA MET A 109 -3.26 -8.71 4.58
C MET A 109 -3.44 -7.44 5.42
N ILE A 110 -4.64 -7.19 5.93
CA ILE A 110 -4.91 -6.01 6.77
C ILE A 110 -4.03 -6.01 8.02
N LYS A 111 -3.86 -7.17 8.66
CA LYS A 111 -2.94 -7.32 9.79
C LYS A 111 -1.50 -6.97 9.40
N GLY A 112 -1.03 -7.47 8.25
CA GLY A 112 0.30 -7.13 7.73
C GLY A 112 0.48 -5.64 7.45
N PHE A 113 -0.55 -4.95 6.95
CA PHE A 113 -0.53 -3.50 6.76
C PHE A 113 -0.48 -2.73 8.09
N GLN A 114 -1.23 -3.18 9.10
CA GLN A 114 -1.19 -2.58 10.43
C GLN A 114 0.20 -2.71 11.06
N GLU A 115 0.79 -3.91 11.04
CA GLU A 115 2.16 -4.16 11.53
C GLU A 115 3.21 -3.34 10.78
N ALA A 116 3.01 -3.08 9.48
CA ALA A 116 3.93 -2.28 8.67
C ALA A 116 3.85 -0.77 8.97
N MET A 117 2.80 -0.31 9.66
CA MET A 117 2.63 1.09 10.06
C MET A 117 3.06 1.38 11.49
N ASP A 118 3.56 0.37 12.21
CA ASP A 118 4.17 0.55 13.53
C ASP A 118 5.39 1.50 13.47
N ASN A 119 5.68 2.15 14.60
CA ASN A 119 6.70 3.20 14.69
C ASN A 119 8.11 2.73 14.28
N ASP A 120 8.43 1.45 14.46
CA ASP A 120 9.74 0.87 14.15
C ASP A 120 10.10 0.92 12.64
N LEU A 121 9.10 1.15 11.78
CA LEU A 121 9.27 1.20 10.32
C LEU A 121 9.09 2.61 9.75
N HIS A 122 9.03 3.63 10.62
CA HIS A 122 8.78 5.03 10.24
C HIS A 122 9.75 5.54 9.17
N TRP A 123 11.02 5.15 9.20
CA TRP A 123 12.00 5.54 8.20
C TRP A 123 11.61 5.08 6.79
N PHE A 124 11.17 3.82 6.64
CA PHE A 124 10.75 3.25 5.36
C PHE A 124 9.47 3.93 4.87
N ARG A 125 8.50 4.17 5.76
CA ARG A 125 7.29 4.92 5.44
C ARG A 125 7.60 6.34 4.95
N LYS A 126 8.56 7.03 5.60
CA LYS A 126 9.01 8.37 5.19
C LYS A 126 9.64 8.36 3.79
N ARG A 127 10.42 7.33 3.44
CA ARG A 127 10.93 7.19 2.06
C ARG A 127 9.80 6.95 1.05
N GLY A 128 8.75 6.22 1.43
CA GLY A 128 7.54 6.11 0.61
C GLY A 128 6.85 7.45 0.35
N LEU A 129 6.72 8.30 1.38
CA LEU A 129 6.20 9.67 1.22
C LEU A 129 7.07 10.52 0.28
N GLY A 130 8.40 10.41 0.40
CA GLY A 130 9.34 11.08 -0.49
C GLY A 130 9.27 10.56 -1.93
N TYR A 131 9.09 9.25 -2.11
CA TYR A 131 8.83 8.64 -3.42
C TYR A 131 7.54 9.14 -4.07
N ALA A 132 6.50 9.42 -3.29
CA ALA A 132 5.33 10.09 -3.81
C ALA A 132 5.62 11.55 -4.22
N GLY A 133 6.76 12.15 -3.90
CA GLY A 133 7.11 13.52 -4.32
C GLY A 133 6.39 14.61 -3.53
N ILE A 134 5.89 14.31 -2.33
CA ILE A 134 5.22 15.31 -1.47
C ILE A 134 6.17 16.02 -0.49
N THR A 135 7.42 15.57 -0.37
CA THR A 135 8.41 16.12 0.57
C THR A 135 9.36 17.13 -0.06
N GLY A 136 9.25 17.38 -1.38
CA GLY A 136 10.20 18.20 -2.14
C GLY A 136 11.54 17.52 -2.45
N GLU A 137 11.72 16.27 -2.01
CA GLU A 137 12.86 15.41 -2.38
C GLU A 137 12.59 14.76 -3.75
N ASP A 138 13.66 14.34 -4.45
CA ASP A 138 13.52 13.60 -5.71
C ASP A 138 12.89 12.20 -5.46
N PRO A 139 11.81 11.85 -6.19
CA PRO A 139 11.17 10.55 -6.06
C PRO A 139 12.10 9.35 -6.32
N GLU A 140 12.94 9.43 -7.36
CA GLU A 140 13.81 8.33 -7.76
C GLU A 140 15.00 8.18 -6.81
N GLU A 141 15.52 9.29 -6.27
CA GLU A 141 16.49 9.25 -5.17
C GLU A 141 15.91 8.54 -3.93
N ASN A 142 14.67 8.86 -3.55
CA ASN A 142 13.98 8.17 -2.45
C ASN A 142 13.83 6.67 -2.70
N TRP A 143 13.49 6.27 -3.93
CA TRP A 143 13.46 4.87 -4.32
C TRP A 143 14.84 4.21 -4.20
N ASN A 144 15.88 4.81 -4.75
CA ASN A 144 17.23 4.25 -4.75
C ASN A 144 17.80 4.08 -3.34
N VAL A 145 17.61 5.08 -2.47
CA VAL A 145 18.01 5.03 -1.05
C VAL A 145 17.24 3.93 -0.32
N PHE A 146 15.95 3.79 -0.58
CA PHE A 146 15.14 2.70 -0.03
C PHE A 146 15.64 1.32 -0.48
N VAL A 147 15.89 1.14 -1.78
CA VAL A 147 16.38 -0.12 -2.36
C VAL A 147 17.72 -0.50 -1.74
N SER A 148 18.71 0.41 -1.70
CA SER A 148 20.00 0.15 -1.05
C SER A 148 19.79 -0.29 0.40
N LYS A 149 18.94 0.40 1.17
CA LYS A 149 18.70 0.03 2.58
C LYS A 149 18.08 -1.36 2.77
N VAL A 150 17.20 -1.79 1.86
CA VAL A 150 16.55 -3.11 1.96
C VAL A 150 17.47 -4.23 1.45
N VAL A 151 18.30 -3.94 0.44
CA VAL A 151 19.22 -4.90 -0.18
C VAL A 151 20.49 -5.11 0.65
N ASP A 152 21.04 -4.04 1.24
CA ASP A 152 22.32 -4.04 1.94
C ASP A 152 22.23 -4.64 3.37
N GLN A 153 21.05 -5.11 3.78
CA GLN A 153 20.85 -5.85 5.05
C GLN A 153 21.40 -7.30 5.01
N ASN A 154 22.18 -7.64 3.98
CA ASN A 154 22.81 -8.95 3.78
C ASN A 154 24.36 -8.92 3.92
N VAL A 155 24.92 -7.99 4.69
CA VAL A 155 26.29 -8.09 5.25
C VAL A 155 26.22 -8.15 6.76
#